data_AF-A0A6N8YWP5-F1
#
_entry.id   AF-A0A6N8YWP5-F1
#
_cell.length_a   1.000
_cell.length_b   1.000
_cell.length_c   1.000
_cell.angle_alpha   90.00
_cell.angle_beta   90.00
_cell.angle_gamma   90.00
#
_symmetry.space_group_name_H-M   'P 1'
#
loop_
_entity.id
_entity.type
_entity.pdbx_description
1 polymer ?
#
loop_
_entity_poly.entity_id
_entity_poly.type
_entity_poly.pdbx_seq_one_letter_code
_entity_poly.pdbx_strand_id
1 'polypeptide(L)' 'MMEYKGYIAETEYDDIAKVYCGSVTNTAPCPIAIFHADHPEDMMREFQVSVDEYLDWCAEDGVEPVRPHTHTA' A
#
# COMPACT_ATOMS: atom_id res chain seq x y z
N MET A 1 -3.86 -9.83 4.38
CA MET A 1 -3.31 -8.63 5.05
C MET A 1 -1.81 -8.66 4.87
N MET A 2 -1.27 -7.64 4.21
CA MET A 2 0.15 -7.52 3.88
C MET A 2 0.74 -6.37 4.69
N GLU A 3 1.94 -6.57 5.22
CA GLU A 3 2.61 -5.57 6.04
C GLU A 3 4.00 -5.28 5.49
N TYR A 4 4.32 -4.00 5.33
CA TYR A 4 5.62 -3.55 4.90
C TYR A 4 5.95 -2.18 5.50
N LYS A 5 7.10 -2.06 6.19
CA LYS A 5 7.54 -0.82 6.86
C LYS A 5 6.47 -0.19 7.78
N GLY A 6 5.57 -0.99 8.36
CA GLY A 6 4.45 -0.53 9.19
C GLY A 6 3.20 -0.12 8.42
N TYR A 7 3.24 -0.12 7.08
CA TYR A 7 2.06 0.04 6.23
C TYR A 7 1.32 -1.28 6.10
N ILE A 8 0.01 -1.25 6.31
CA ILE A 8 -0.87 -2.40 6.15
C ILE A 8 -1.69 -2.22 4.89
N ALA A 9 -1.64 -3.23 4.01
CA ALA A 9 -2.47 -3.33 2.82
C ALA A 9 -3.46 -4.48 2.92
N GLU A 10 -4.68 -4.21 2.45
CA GLU A 10 -5.70 -5.21 2.21
C GLU A 10 -5.75 -5.51 0.72
N THR A 11 -5.93 -6.78 0.40
CA THR A 11 -5.89 -7.31 -0.97
C THR A 11 -7.17 -8.05 -1.24
N GLU A 12 -7.82 -7.71 -2.35
CA GLU A 12 -9.04 -8.33 -2.83
C GLU A 12 -8.84 -8.79 -4.28
N TYR A 13 -9.44 -9.91 -4.63
CA TYR A 13 -9.48 -10.38 -6.01
C TYR A 13 -10.79 -9.95 -6.65
N ASP A 14 -10.70 -9.16 -7.72
CA ASP A 14 -11.85 -8.77 -8.52
C ASP A 14 -12.11 -9.85 -9.57
N ASP A 15 -13.16 -10.65 -9.38
CA ASP A 15 -13.51 -11.75 -10.29
C ASP A 15 -14.02 -11.25 -11.66
N ILE A 16 -14.51 -10.01 -11.73
CA ILE A 16 -15.02 -9.41 -12.96
C ILE A 16 -13.86 -8.93 -13.83
N ALA A 17 -12.94 -8.18 -13.23
CA ALA A 17 -11.75 -7.67 -13.90
C ALA A 17 -10.62 -8.71 -14.01
N LYS A 18 -10.71 -9.82 -13.26
CA LYS A 18 -9.70 -10.88 -13.13
C LYS A 18 -8.33 -10.37 -12.69
N VAL A 19 -8.33 -9.37 -11.82
CA VAL A 19 -7.10 -8.75 -11.28
C VAL A 19 -7.15 -8.74 -9.77
N TYR A 20 -5.98 -8.81 -9.16
CA TYR A 20 -5.85 -8.56 -7.74
C TYR A 20 -5.67 -7.06 -7.50
N CYS A 21 -6.49 -6.49 -6.63
CA CYS A 21 -6.43 -5.11 -6.21
C CYS A 21 -5.99 -5.06 -4.75
N GLY A 22 -4.98 -4.24 -4.45
CA GLY A 22 -4.55 -4.00 -3.09
C GLY A 22 -4.58 -2.52 -2.74
N SER A 23 -5.04 -2.21 -1.53
CA SER A 23 -5.14 -0.83 -1.02
C SER A 23 -4.51 -0.73 0.36
N VAL A 24 -3.71 0.31 0.57
CA VAL A 24 -3.15 0.61 1.90
C VAL A 24 -4.22 1.26 2.77
N THR A 25 -4.70 0.53 3.79
CA THR A 25 -5.81 0.98 4.64
C THR A 25 -5.36 1.72 5.89
N ASN A 26 -4.08 1.61 6.24
CA ASN A 26 -3.56 2.18 7.49
C ASN A 26 -3.12 3.65 7.39
N THR A 27 -3.40 4.35 6.29
CA THR A 27 -2.96 5.74 6.04
C THR A 27 -4.12 6.75 5.96
N ALA A 28 -5.22 6.51 6.67
CA ALA A 28 -6.36 7.44 6.71
C ALA A 28 -5.92 8.89 7.04
N PRO A 29 -6.49 9.93 6.41
CA PRO A 29 -7.71 9.93 5.58
C PRO A 29 -7.50 9.66 4.08
N CYS A 30 -6.28 9.38 3.61
CA CYS A 30 -6.00 9.17 2.18
C CYS A 30 -5.20 7.87 1.97
N PRO A 31 -5.71 6.89 1.21
CA PRO A 31 -4.90 5.73 0.83
C PRO A 31 -3.73 6.22 -0.02
N ILE A 32 -2.50 6.05 0.48
CA ILE A 32 -1.29 6.54 -0.19
C ILE A 32 -0.91 5.69 -1.41
N ALA A 33 -1.44 4.46 -1.49
CA ALA A 33 -1.08 3.51 -2.51
C ALA A 33 -2.25 2.55 -2.81
N ILE A 34 -2.55 2.43 -4.11
CA ILE A 34 -3.44 1.42 -4.70
C ILE A 34 -2.60 0.72 -5.76
N PHE A 35 -2.46 -0.60 -5.65
CA PHE A 35 -1.67 -1.42 -6.56
C PHE A 35 -2.53 -2.55 -7.14
N HIS A 36 -2.15 -3.01 -8.32
CA HIS A 36 -2.85 -4.07 -9.03
C HIS A 36 -1.84 -5.10 -9.52
N ALA A 37 -2.19 -6.38 -9.47
CA ALA A 37 -1.33 -7.45 -9.97
C ALA A 37 -2.16 -8.56 -10.63
N ASP A 38 -1.60 -9.18 -11.67
CA ASP A 38 -2.14 -10.40 -12.29
C ASP A 38 -1.88 -11.64 -11.42
N HIS A 39 -0.79 -11.61 -10.64
CA HIS A 39 -0.38 -12.73 -9.81
C HIS A 39 -0.23 -12.32 -8.34
N PRO A 40 -0.63 -13.21 -7.41
CA PRO A 40 -0.54 -12.92 -5.98
C PRO A 40 0.91 -12.79 -5.48
N GLU A 41 1.87 -13.39 -6.18
CA GLU A 41 3.30 -13.27 -5.87
C GLU A 41 3.87 -11.88 -6.20
N ASP A 42 3.42 -11.27 -7.30
CA ASP A 42 3.83 -9.92 -7.71
C ASP A 42 3.17 -8.83 -6.86
N MET A 43 2.03 -9.14 -6.25
CA MET A 43 1.28 -8.20 -5.42
C MET A 43 2.12 -7.66 -4.24
N MET A 44 2.97 -8.50 -3.64
CA MET A 44 3.88 -8.06 -2.57
C MET A 44 4.96 -7.14 -3.09
N ARG A 45 5.46 -7.42 -4.29
CA ARG A 45 6.50 -6.61 -4.93
C ARG A 45 5.95 -5.23 -5.30
N GLU A 46 4.81 -5.19 -5.97
CA GLU A 46 4.15 -3.93 -6.37
C GLU A 46 3.79 -3.08 -5.15
N PHE A 47 3.33 -3.71 -4.06
CA PHE A 47 3.11 -3.04 -2.79
C PHE A 47 4.39 -2.43 -2.21
N GLN A 48 5.48 -3.20 -2.16
CA GLN A 48 6.77 -2.73 -1.65
C GLN A 48 7.31 -1.57 -2.46
N VAL A 49 7.24 -1.64 -3.80
CA VAL A 49 7.69 -0.59 -4.71
C VAL A 49 6.86 0.67 -4.49
N SER A 50 5.54 0.57 -4.44
CA SER A 50 4.66 1.73 -4.23
C SER A 50 4.91 2.43 -2.90
N VAL A 51 5.14 1.66 -1.82
CA VAL A 51 5.52 2.23 -0.51
C VAL A 51 6.91 2.87 -0.56
N ASP A 52 7.88 2.24 -1.23
CA ASP A 52 9.24 2.78 -1.31
C ASP A 52 9.28 4.07 -2.11
N GLU A 53 8.61 4.15 -3.26
CA GLU A 53 8.46 5.37 -4.06
C GLU A 53 7.76 6.48 -3.27
N TYR A 54 6.73 6.14 -2.49
CA TYR A 54 6.07 7.11 -1.61
C TYR A 54 7.04 7.67 -0.55
N LEU A 55 7.84 6.80 0.08
CA LEU A 55 8.80 7.21 1.09
C LEU A 55 9.96 8.01 0.49
N ASP A 56 10.42 7.64 -0.70
CA ASP A 56 11.46 8.37 -1.43
C ASP A 56 10.96 9.75 -1.84
N TRP A 57 9.75 9.85 -2.39
CA TRP A 57 9.11 11.13 -2.69
C TRP A 57 8.95 12.00 -1.43
N CYS A 58 8.53 11.42 -0.30
CA CYS A 58 8.49 12.13 0.98
C CYS A 58 9.87 12.62 1.41
N ALA A 59 10.92 11.82 1.23
CA ALA A 59 12.28 12.20 1.57
C ALA A 59 12.84 13.30 0.65
N GLU A 60 12.54 13.25 -0.65
CA GLU A 60 12.96 14.26 -1.64
C GLU A 60 12.25 15.60 -1.42
N ASP A 61 10.95 15.59 -1.16
CA ASP A 61 10.14 16.80 -0.97
C ASP A 61 10.23 17.34 0.48
N GLY A 62 10.89 16.60 1.38
CA GLY A 62 11.00 16.92 2.80
C GLY A 62 9.67 16.83 3.55
N VAL A 63 8.72 16.08 3.00
CA VAL A 63 7.38 15.86 3.55
C VAL A 63 7.45 14.70 4.54
N GLU A 64 6.89 14.89 5.75
CA GLU A 64 6.76 13.77 6.67
C GLU A 64 5.79 12.72 6.08
N PRO A 65 6.24 11.47 5.87
CA PRO A 65 5.35 10.44 5.35
C PRO A 65 4.18 10.24 6.30
N VAL A 66 2.99 10.03 5.72
CA VAL A 66 1.78 9.72 6.48
C VAL A 66 2.10 8.53 7.37
N ARG A 67 2.03 8.78 8.68
CA ARG A 67 2.30 7.76 9.67
C ARG A 67 1.16 6.73 9.60
N PRO A 68 1.49 5.43 9.46
CA PRO A 68 0.49 4.38 9.58
C PRO A 68 -0.20 4.50 10.94
N HIS A 69 -1.51 4.71 10.93
CA HIS A 69 -2.33 4.78 12.13
C HIS A 69 -2.47 3.38 12.73
N THR A 70 -1.60 3.01 13.66
CA THR A 70 -1.91 1.92 14.59
C THR A 70 -3.11 2.38 15.42
N HIS A 71 -4.32 1.92 15.08
CA HIS A 71 -5.49 2.14 15.92
C HIS A 71 -5.29 1.32 17.20
N THR A 72 -4.57 1.91 18.16
CA THR A 72 -4.55 1.41 19.52
C THR A 72 -5.89 1.82 20.13
N ALA A 73 -6.85 0.89 20.08
CA ALA A 73 -8.08 0.97 20.87
C ALA A 73 -7.77 0.87 22.37
#